data_AF-A0A7S9GWK8-F1
#
_entry.id   AF-A0A7S9GWK8-F1
#
_cell.length_a   1.000
_cell.length_b   1.000
_cell.length_c   1.000
_cell.angle_alpha   90.00
_cell.angle_beta   90.00
_cell.angle_gamma   90.00
#
_symmetry.space_group_name_H-M   'P 1'
#
loop_
_entity.id
_entity.type
_entity.pdbx_description
1 polymer ?
#
loop_
_entity_poly.entity_id
_entity_poly.type
_entity_poly.pdbx_seq_one_letter_code
_entity_poly.pdbx_strand_id
1 'polypeptide(L)'
;MKLQSSSKYLFGTASVLALLASAGGTLPAQAGASAATRPIYFGGSTLASEAFRQLFDCYSHGNVGAGTAYSDGFQIGATTGPGWITTACNTITTTQVNGLYSGVGSGNGVRGYIANNPQQWYGGTITPPASGTTTTNSFLPALQPSLIDLANTGSPSTVFGSYPYPRVDAGLSDSPLAIAAGATTLTTVSLGLTPTQGWMVPGSPTTTYAALASITVAATTSAVSYNPTAFGPVIQIPAFEVNVAIAVNTGGLNQLHSAVTGTGTLPGTQSNQGAAIQLTAGQLCAIFSGLVTDWDDTTANKVPYLTSGGTATLGAFSDANTLTSGSGSQAYASTSKAIVVAYRSDGSGTSFILTNYLHNVCPLLDPNDSNKYKSIFGATNLPSTSFSNLISNVNTFRTNGSTITATWIGGNGSGAVASAVSSNDSTKGGRVGYVSADFTYPYTTTVAGVTAPLSAALQNEQLRIAGTTVPNDTTGTLTFIAPTPGAALNAWSDNRLQTATSTWTWADYNIYNNTFTATTTQGGVTLFGQAVLPLTNVSGAYPLSGTTFLDLYSCYSTTAGVAPDANRVTSIVNFLTWLYSATDTRPTTVMQNAGFNPVPSTYASAIRTKYLGFLSTKITAAGTASTGCSSATGAL
;
A
#
# COMPACT_ATOMS: atom_id res chain seq x y z
N MET A 1 -60.21 -27.45 -44.70
CA MET A 1 -59.96 -28.81 -45.24
C MET A 1 -58.73 -29.35 -44.52
N LYS A 2 -58.89 -30.46 -43.78
CA LYS A 2 -57.90 -31.44 -43.26
C LYS A 2 -56.57 -30.91 -42.67
N LEU A 3 -56.30 -30.98 -41.37
CA LEU A 3 -56.10 -32.12 -40.45
C LEU A 3 -54.60 -32.41 -40.20
N GLN A 4 -54.28 -32.64 -38.91
CA GLN A 4 -53.17 -33.42 -38.34
C GLN A 4 -51.80 -32.72 -38.23
N SER A 5 -51.02 -32.85 -37.14
CA SER A 5 -51.10 -33.62 -35.88
C SER A 5 -50.02 -33.04 -34.94
N SER A 6 -50.35 -32.59 -33.72
CA SER A 6 -50.19 -33.31 -32.43
C SER A 6 -48.77 -33.87 -32.19
N SER A 7 -47.94 -33.25 -31.33
CA SER A 7 -47.87 -33.36 -29.86
C SER A 7 -46.96 -34.50 -29.37
N LYS A 8 -46.25 -34.26 -28.25
CA LYS A 8 -45.77 -35.17 -27.17
C LYS A 8 -44.42 -34.62 -26.63
N TYR A 9 -44.14 -34.25 -25.38
CA TYR A 9 -44.79 -34.08 -24.06
C TYR A 9 -43.85 -33.08 -23.32
N LEU A 10 -44.25 -32.01 -22.62
CA LEU A 10 -44.99 -31.84 -21.34
C LEU A 10 -44.26 -32.34 -20.06
N PHE A 11 -44.38 -31.50 -19.01
CA PHE A 11 -44.00 -31.58 -17.58
C PHE A 11 -42.66 -30.91 -17.20
N GLY A 12 -42.61 -29.85 -16.38
CA GLY A 12 -43.68 -29.21 -15.62
C GLY A 12 -43.23 -27.99 -14.82
N THR A 13 -44.28 -27.27 -14.39
CA THR A 13 -44.38 -26.27 -13.30
C THR A 13 -43.69 -24.93 -13.46
N ALA A 14 -44.42 -24.01 -14.10
CA ALA A 14 -44.48 -22.60 -13.72
C ALA A 14 -45.30 -22.43 -12.43
N SER A 15 -44.97 -21.41 -11.62
CA SER A 15 -45.87 -20.42 -10.98
C SER A 15 -45.06 -19.58 -9.98
N VAL A 16 -45.20 -18.25 -9.82
CA VAL A 16 -46.13 -17.26 -10.38
C VAL A 16 -45.64 -15.83 -9.97
N LEU A 17 -45.97 -14.84 -10.81
CA LEU A 17 -46.09 -13.37 -10.61
C LEU A 17 -44.81 -12.55 -10.31
N ALA A 18 -44.35 -11.62 -11.16
CA ALA A 18 -44.98 -10.45 -11.82
C ALA A 18 -45.41 -9.35 -10.83
N LEU A 19 -44.92 -8.11 -10.98
CA LEU A 19 -45.56 -7.08 -11.84
C LEU A 19 -44.85 -5.69 -11.77
N LEU A 20 -44.50 -5.16 -12.97
CA LEU A 20 -44.46 -3.77 -13.47
C LEU A 20 -43.60 -2.69 -12.74
N ALA A 21 -42.54 -2.14 -13.37
CA ALA A 21 -42.49 -1.04 -14.37
C ALA A 21 -42.75 0.36 -13.74
N SER A 22 -42.01 1.44 -13.96
CA SER A 22 -40.97 1.82 -14.93
C SER A 22 -40.33 3.15 -14.46
N ALA A 23 -39.08 3.42 -14.83
CA ALA A 23 -38.61 4.74 -15.32
C ALA A 23 -37.10 4.73 -15.66
N GLY A 24 -36.77 4.92 -16.95
CA GLY A 24 -35.57 5.67 -17.34
C GLY A 24 -34.23 4.94 -17.54
N GLY A 25 -34.20 3.64 -17.85
CA GLY A 25 -32.95 2.97 -18.26
C GLY A 25 -32.68 3.11 -19.75
N THR A 26 -32.05 4.20 -20.18
CA THR A 26 -31.32 4.16 -21.46
C THR A 26 -30.15 3.21 -21.25
N LEU A 27 -30.19 2.05 -21.92
CA LEU A 27 -29.05 1.14 -22.00
C LEU A 27 -27.86 1.94 -22.58
N PRO A 28 -26.74 2.14 -21.86
CA PRO A 28 -25.55 2.55 -22.56
C PRO A 28 -25.12 1.39 -23.46
N ALA A 29 -24.76 1.75 -24.69
CA ALA A 29 -24.31 0.86 -25.74
C ALA A 29 -23.28 -0.16 -25.22
N GLN A 30 -23.39 -1.39 -25.72
CA GLN A 30 -22.38 -2.43 -25.58
C GLN A 30 -20.99 -1.83 -25.80
N ALA A 31 -20.21 -1.69 -24.73
CA ALA A 31 -18.82 -1.28 -24.81
C ALA A 31 -18.03 -2.43 -25.44
N GLY A 32 -17.44 -2.17 -26.60
CA GLY A 32 -16.63 -3.14 -27.34
C GLY A 32 -15.42 -3.62 -26.54
N ALA A 33 -15.01 -4.85 -26.82
CA ALA A 33 -13.77 -5.44 -26.32
C ALA A 33 -12.58 -4.49 -26.54
N SER A 34 -11.73 -4.33 -25.52
CA SER A 34 -10.50 -3.55 -25.62
C SER A 34 -9.54 -4.21 -26.60
N ALA A 35 -9.17 -3.51 -27.68
CA ALA A 35 -8.17 -3.95 -28.66
C ALA A 35 -6.72 -3.72 -28.16
N ALA A 36 -6.45 -3.98 -26.88
CA ALA A 36 -5.15 -3.72 -26.27
C ALA A 36 -4.09 -4.73 -26.72
N THR A 37 -2.90 -4.24 -27.07
CA THR A 37 -1.80 -5.05 -27.66
C THR A 37 -0.44 -4.83 -26.99
N ARG A 38 -0.32 -3.94 -25.99
CA ARG A 38 0.98 -3.52 -25.40
C ARG A 38 0.99 -3.61 -23.86
N PRO A 39 1.47 -4.71 -23.26
CA PRO A 39 1.47 -4.90 -21.81
C PRO A 39 2.60 -4.19 -21.07
N ILE A 40 2.31 -3.78 -19.84
CA ILE A 40 3.32 -3.51 -18.80
C ILE A 40 2.99 -4.27 -17.51
N TYR A 41 4.01 -4.89 -16.89
CA TYR A 41 3.85 -5.79 -15.74
C TYR A 41 4.56 -5.27 -14.49
N PHE A 42 3.78 -4.80 -13.52
CA PHE A 42 4.27 -4.24 -12.27
C PHE A 42 3.96 -5.20 -11.12
N GLY A 43 4.75 -5.16 -10.05
CA GLY A 43 4.50 -6.01 -8.89
C GLY A 43 5.29 -5.61 -7.66
N GLY A 44 4.74 -5.90 -6.48
CA GLY A 44 5.38 -5.63 -5.21
C GLY A 44 4.41 -5.14 -4.15
N SER A 45 4.62 -3.90 -3.70
CA SER A 45 3.84 -3.25 -2.64
C SER A 45 2.33 -3.55 -2.71
N THR A 46 1.76 -4.06 -1.63
CA THR A 46 0.31 -4.15 -1.46
C THR A 46 -0.30 -2.84 -0.95
N LEU A 47 0.52 -1.86 -0.57
CA LEU A 47 0.06 -0.51 -0.25
C LEU A 47 -0.33 0.20 -1.54
N ALA A 48 0.46 0.04 -2.60
CA ALA A 48 0.25 0.75 -3.86
C ALA A 48 -0.68 0.03 -4.84
N SER A 49 -1.10 -1.21 -4.54
CA SER A 49 -1.71 -2.12 -5.52
C SER A 49 -3.05 -1.64 -6.07
N GLU A 50 -3.93 -1.10 -5.21
CA GLU A 50 -5.25 -0.63 -5.67
C GLU A 50 -5.13 0.66 -6.48
N ALA A 51 -4.31 1.61 -6.01
CA ALA A 51 -4.07 2.85 -6.75
C ALA A 51 -3.38 2.65 -8.09
N PHE A 52 -2.33 1.82 -8.18
CA PHE A 52 -1.72 1.51 -9.49
C PHE A 52 -2.70 0.82 -10.42
N ARG A 53 -3.62 0.01 -9.87
CA ARG A 53 -4.66 -0.57 -10.70
C ARG A 53 -5.60 0.49 -11.25
N GLN A 54 -6.09 1.40 -10.42
CA GLN A 54 -6.91 2.54 -10.87
C GLN A 54 -6.18 3.42 -11.90
N LEU A 55 -4.87 3.63 -11.72
CA LEU A 55 -4.03 4.40 -12.63
C LEU A 55 -3.92 3.73 -14.01
N PHE A 56 -3.73 2.41 -14.05
CA PHE A 56 -3.73 1.67 -15.32
C PHE A 56 -5.10 1.66 -16.00
N ASP A 57 -6.17 1.49 -15.23
CA ASP A 57 -7.54 1.51 -15.76
C ASP A 57 -7.87 2.91 -16.33
N CYS A 58 -7.47 3.98 -15.65
CA CYS A 58 -7.62 5.36 -16.13
C CYS A 58 -6.77 5.64 -17.37
N TYR A 59 -5.53 5.14 -17.43
CA TYR A 59 -4.63 5.36 -18.57
C TYR A 59 -5.09 4.63 -19.85
N SER A 60 -5.60 3.40 -19.70
CA SER A 60 -5.92 2.49 -20.81
C SER A 60 -7.32 2.67 -21.42
N HIS A 61 -8.21 3.42 -20.76
CA HIS A 61 -9.59 3.62 -21.22
C HIS A 61 -10.46 2.35 -21.30
N GLY A 62 -10.08 1.31 -20.56
CA GLY A 62 -10.93 0.14 -20.45
C GLY A 62 -12.25 0.50 -19.78
N ASN A 63 -13.39 0.31 -20.47
CA ASN A 63 -14.61 -0.11 -19.79
C ASN A 63 -14.34 -1.54 -19.33
N VAL A 64 -13.82 -1.66 -18.13
CA VAL A 64 -13.45 -2.95 -17.58
C VAL A 64 -14.55 -3.43 -16.65
N GLY A 65 -15.49 -4.16 -17.27
CA GLY A 65 -16.67 -4.72 -16.64
C GLY A 65 -16.74 -6.24 -16.77
N ALA A 66 -16.78 -6.89 -15.60
CA ALA A 66 -17.55 -8.07 -15.20
C ALA A 66 -17.54 -9.34 -16.08
N GLY A 67 -16.79 -10.34 -15.60
CA GLY A 67 -17.04 -11.78 -15.80
C GLY A 67 -17.65 -12.44 -14.55
N THR A 68 -18.91 -12.11 -14.27
CA THR A 68 -19.97 -12.82 -13.50
C THR A 68 -19.69 -13.71 -12.27
N ALA A 69 -18.75 -13.38 -11.36
CA ALA A 69 -18.84 -13.89 -9.97
C ALA A 69 -18.31 -12.97 -8.85
N TYR A 70 -17.61 -11.89 -9.16
CA TYR A 70 -17.21 -10.86 -8.19
C TYR A 70 -17.44 -9.47 -8.82
N SER A 71 -17.85 -8.49 -8.02
CA SER A 71 -18.01 -7.10 -8.48
C SER A 71 -16.63 -6.47 -8.66
N ASP A 72 -15.97 -6.82 -9.75
CA ASP A 72 -14.56 -6.57 -10.01
C ASP A 72 -14.41 -5.52 -11.13
N GLY A 73 -13.94 -4.34 -10.72
CA GLY A 73 -13.75 -3.13 -11.54
C GLY A 73 -14.12 -1.87 -10.75
N PHE A 74 -13.28 -0.83 -10.78
CA PHE A 74 -13.64 0.46 -10.21
C PHE A 74 -14.76 1.09 -11.06
N GLN A 75 -15.84 1.53 -10.44
CA GLN A 75 -16.98 2.09 -11.16
C GLN A 75 -16.60 3.47 -11.72
N ILE A 76 -16.86 3.73 -13.01
CA ILE A 76 -16.71 5.08 -13.55
C ILE A 76 -17.93 5.90 -13.13
N GLY A 77 -17.72 7.03 -12.45
CA GLY A 77 -18.83 7.83 -11.94
C GLY A 77 -18.53 9.31 -11.78
N ALA A 78 -19.58 10.12 -11.83
CA ALA A 78 -19.49 11.58 -11.63
C ALA A 78 -19.15 11.94 -10.18
N THR A 79 -19.39 11.05 -9.22
CA THR A 79 -19.01 11.17 -7.82
C THR A 79 -17.66 10.50 -7.60
N THR A 80 -16.63 11.30 -7.32
CA THR A 80 -15.29 10.82 -6.95
C THR A 80 -15.32 10.25 -5.55
N GLY A 81 -15.01 8.96 -5.42
CA GLY A 81 -14.96 8.30 -4.13
C GLY A 81 -14.27 6.94 -4.19
N PRO A 82 -14.12 6.30 -3.02
CA PRO A 82 -13.65 4.94 -2.83
C PRO A 82 -14.20 3.94 -3.84
N GLY A 83 -13.37 3.25 -4.60
CA GLY A 83 -13.88 2.29 -5.60
C GLY A 83 -14.37 2.91 -6.91
N TRP A 84 -14.14 4.21 -7.15
CA TRP A 84 -14.55 4.91 -8.37
C TRP A 84 -13.38 5.54 -9.14
N ILE A 85 -13.40 5.38 -10.47
CA ILE A 85 -12.53 6.13 -11.39
C ILE A 85 -13.29 7.38 -11.87
N THR A 86 -12.58 8.52 -11.92
CA THR A 86 -13.17 9.80 -12.36
C THR A 86 -13.64 9.75 -13.81
N THR A 87 -14.76 10.42 -14.12
CA THR A 87 -15.22 10.64 -15.51
C THR A 87 -14.21 11.41 -16.36
N ALA A 88 -13.20 12.07 -15.77
CA ALA A 88 -12.09 12.66 -16.51
C ALA A 88 -11.27 11.58 -17.26
N CYS A 89 -11.32 10.32 -16.82
CA CYS A 89 -10.77 9.16 -17.52
C CYS A 89 -11.70 8.66 -18.65
N ASN A 90 -12.70 9.45 -19.10
CA ASN A 90 -13.56 9.14 -20.27
C ASN A 90 -13.14 9.87 -21.56
N THR A 91 -12.08 10.68 -21.54
CA THR A 91 -11.63 11.49 -22.70
C THR A 91 -10.30 11.13 -23.38
N ILE A 92 -9.49 10.17 -22.91
CA ILE A 92 -8.31 9.69 -23.66
C ILE A 92 -8.74 8.93 -24.92
N THR A 93 -8.17 9.34 -26.04
CA THR A 93 -8.25 8.68 -27.34
C THR A 93 -6.93 7.99 -27.72
N THR A 94 -5.97 7.88 -26.78
CA THR A 94 -4.61 7.37 -27.01
C THR A 94 -4.36 5.95 -26.48
N THR A 95 -4.45 4.98 -27.40
CA THR A 95 -3.57 3.82 -27.67
C THR A 95 -3.22 2.77 -26.59
N GLN A 96 -3.78 1.55 -26.79
CA GLN A 96 -3.19 0.19 -26.73
C GLN A 96 -2.34 -0.31 -25.52
N VAL A 97 -2.00 0.51 -24.52
CA VAL A 97 -1.18 0.10 -23.37
C VAL A 97 -2.05 -0.28 -22.16
N ASN A 98 -1.95 -1.53 -21.72
CA ASN A 98 -2.62 -2.01 -20.50
C ASN A 98 -1.56 -2.41 -19.46
N GLY A 99 -1.79 -2.05 -18.21
CA GLY A 99 -0.93 -2.42 -17.10
C GLY A 99 -1.55 -3.48 -16.20
N LEU A 100 -0.72 -4.40 -15.73
CA LEU A 100 -1.06 -5.35 -14.68
C LEU A 100 -0.25 -5.09 -13.43
N TYR A 101 -0.85 -5.39 -12.28
CA TYR A 101 -0.22 -5.22 -10.99
C TYR A 101 -0.39 -6.47 -10.13
N SER A 102 0.74 -6.97 -9.60
CA SER A 102 0.77 -8.08 -8.63
C SER A 102 1.06 -7.57 -7.22
N GLY A 103 0.04 -7.54 -6.35
CA GLY A 103 0.18 -7.16 -4.93
C GLY A 103 0.70 -8.31 -4.09
N VAL A 104 2.00 -8.31 -3.77
CA VAL A 104 2.72 -9.44 -3.15
C VAL A 104 3.58 -9.06 -1.94
N GLY A 105 3.63 -7.78 -1.62
CA GLY A 105 4.51 -7.22 -0.59
C GLY A 105 5.79 -6.69 -1.20
N SER A 106 6.30 -5.60 -0.63
CA SER A 106 7.46 -4.84 -1.11
C SER A 106 8.72 -5.71 -1.19
N GLY A 107 8.91 -6.62 -0.22
CA GLY A 107 10.05 -7.54 -0.22
C GLY A 107 10.05 -8.50 -1.41
N ASN A 108 8.89 -9.02 -1.81
CA ASN A 108 8.78 -9.90 -2.97
C ASN A 108 8.79 -9.10 -4.28
N GLY A 109 8.26 -7.86 -4.29
CA GLY A 109 8.39 -6.91 -5.40
C GLY A 109 9.84 -6.67 -5.79
N VAL A 110 10.65 -6.25 -4.80
CA VAL A 110 12.10 -6.05 -4.96
C VAL A 110 12.79 -7.36 -5.34
N ARG A 111 12.40 -8.51 -4.77
CA ARG A 111 12.97 -9.82 -5.14
C ARG A 111 12.78 -10.14 -6.62
N GLY A 112 11.57 -9.96 -7.15
CA GLY A 112 11.31 -10.21 -8.57
C GLY A 112 12.01 -9.22 -9.50
N TYR A 113 12.16 -7.95 -9.07
CA TYR A 113 12.95 -6.95 -9.78
C TYR A 113 14.46 -7.28 -9.78
N ILE A 114 15.06 -7.54 -8.61
CA ILE A 114 16.49 -7.88 -8.53
C ILE A 114 16.81 -9.16 -9.30
N ALA A 115 15.93 -10.16 -9.23
CA ALA A 115 16.12 -11.43 -9.92
C ALA A 115 15.68 -11.42 -11.39
N ASN A 116 15.05 -10.34 -11.86
CA ASN A 116 14.32 -10.29 -13.13
C ASN A 116 13.46 -11.54 -13.37
N ASN A 117 12.71 -11.95 -12.35
CA ASN A 117 11.93 -13.19 -12.37
C ASN A 117 10.53 -12.98 -11.74
N PRO A 118 9.46 -12.98 -12.55
CA PRO A 118 8.10 -12.77 -12.07
C PRO A 118 7.56 -13.94 -11.21
N GLN A 119 8.20 -15.12 -11.22
CA GLN A 119 7.85 -16.21 -10.29
C GLN A 119 8.13 -15.86 -8.84
N GLN A 120 9.02 -14.90 -8.57
CA GLN A 120 9.33 -14.45 -7.22
C GLN A 120 8.25 -13.52 -6.65
N TRP A 121 7.25 -13.12 -7.45
CA TRP A 121 6.08 -12.34 -7.01
C TRP A 121 4.99 -13.24 -6.43
N TYR A 122 5.30 -13.97 -5.38
CA TYR A 122 4.35 -14.77 -4.61
C TYR A 122 3.85 -13.99 -3.38
N GLY A 123 2.61 -14.22 -2.95
CA GLY A 123 2.10 -13.61 -1.72
C GLY A 123 2.71 -14.26 -0.46
N GLY A 124 2.95 -13.47 0.59
CA GLY A 124 3.41 -14.00 1.87
C GLY A 124 4.90 -14.36 1.92
N THR A 125 5.27 -15.18 2.91
CA THR A 125 6.64 -15.68 3.10
C THR A 125 6.70 -17.16 2.77
N ILE A 126 7.59 -17.54 1.84
CA ILE A 126 7.89 -18.94 1.54
C ILE A 126 9.12 -19.36 2.34
N THR A 127 8.97 -20.42 3.13
CA THR A 127 10.11 -21.10 3.77
C THR A 127 10.40 -22.38 2.98
N PRO A 128 11.55 -22.46 2.28
CA PRO A 128 11.95 -23.67 1.57
C PRO A 128 12.05 -24.86 2.53
N PRO A 129 11.69 -26.09 2.11
CA PRO A 129 11.90 -27.27 2.93
C PRO A 129 13.40 -27.53 3.12
N ALA A 130 13.77 -28.17 4.23
CA ALA A 130 15.17 -28.51 4.51
C ALA A 130 15.78 -29.45 3.45
N SER A 131 14.96 -30.28 2.79
CA SER A 131 15.37 -31.18 1.71
C SER A 131 14.19 -31.50 0.78
N GLY A 132 14.48 -31.79 -0.49
CA GLY A 132 13.48 -32.23 -1.46
C GLY A 132 12.55 -31.11 -1.93
N THR A 133 11.27 -31.44 -2.08
CA THR A 133 10.23 -30.51 -2.55
C THR A 133 8.97 -30.63 -1.70
N THR A 134 8.30 -29.52 -1.45
CA THR A 134 6.98 -29.48 -0.81
C THR A 134 5.95 -28.87 -1.76
N THR A 135 4.75 -29.43 -1.81
CA THR A 135 3.64 -28.89 -2.60
C THR A 135 2.71 -28.05 -1.72
N THR A 136 2.29 -26.90 -2.26
CA THR A 136 1.32 -25.99 -1.64
C THR A 136 0.34 -25.50 -2.71
N ASN A 137 -0.88 -25.19 -2.32
CA ASN A 137 -1.88 -24.49 -3.14
C ASN A 137 -2.06 -23.02 -2.71
N SER A 138 -1.37 -22.63 -1.64
CA SER A 138 -1.33 -21.28 -1.10
C SER A 138 -0.11 -20.56 -1.66
N PHE A 139 -0.17 -19.23 -1.80
CA PHE A 139 0.84 -18.31 -2.39
C PHE A 139 0.62 -17.94 -3.86
N LEU A 140 -0.55 -17.36 -4.15
CA LEU A 140 -0.72 -16.46 -5.30
C LEU A 140 -0.73 -15.00 -4.77
N PRO A 141 -0.52 -13.98 -5.63
CA PRO A 141 -0.70 -12.58 -5.24
C PRO A 141 -2.01 -12.39 -4.49
N ALA A 142 -2.03 -11.55 -3.45
CA ALA A 142 -3.07 -11.52 -2.42
C ALA A 142 -4.50 -11.29 -2.95
N LEU A 143 -4.62 -10.81 -4.17
CA LEU A 143 -5.85 -10.70 -4.94
C LEU A 143 -5.54 -11.00 -6.42
N GLN A 144 -6.40 -11.79 -7.06
CA GLN A 144 -6.46 -11.83 -8.53
C GLN A 144 -6.65 -10.37 -9.01
N PRO A 145 -5.89 -9.87 -10.00
CA PRO A 145 -6.21 -8.58 -10.59
C PRO A 145 -7.65 -8.68 -11.09
N SER A 146 -8.51 -7.74 -10.68
CA SER A 146 -9.95 -7.77 -10.94
C SER A 146 -10.33 -7.74 -12.43
N LEU A 147 -9.35 -7.79 -13.33
CA LEU A 147 -9.52 -7.77 -14.78
C LEU A 147 -8.50 -8.72 -15.40
N ILE A 148 -8.96 -9.91 -15.75
CA ILE A 148 -8.35 -10.72 -16.79
C ILE A 148 -9.03 -10.27 -18.09
N ASP A 149 -8.25 -9.92 -19.11
CA ASP A 149 -8.78 -9.73 -20.46
C ASP A 149 -9.17 -11.11 -21.03
N LEU A 150 -10.43 -11.51 -20.81
CA LEU A 150 -10.98 -12.78 -21.27
C LEU A 150 -11.26 -12.79 -22.79
N ALA A 151 -11.20 -11.63 -23.47
CA ALA A 151 -11.66 -11.45 -24.84
C ALA A 151 -10.52 -11.53 -25.89
N ASN A 152 -9.26 -11.46 -25.45
CA ASN A 152 -8.09 -11.44 -26.34
C ASN A 152 -7.50 -12.85 -26.51
N THR A 153 -8.02 -13.60 -27.48
CA THR A 153 -7.78 -15.04 -27.70
C THR A 153 -6.55 -15.37 -28.58
N GLY A 154 -5.61 -14.43 -28.73
CA GLY A 154 -4.42 -14.60 -29.58
C GLY A 154 -3.41 -15.63 -29.04
N SER A 155 -2.82 -16.43 -29.94
CA SER A 155 -1.76 -17.40 -29.66
C SER A 155 -0.35 -16.79 -29.80
N PRO A 156 0.65 -17.15 -28.97
CA PRO A 156 0.49 -18.03 -27.82
C PRO A 156 -0.49 -17.37 -26.85
N SER A 157 -1.34 -18.15 -26.19
CA SER A 157 -2.49 -17.70 -25.38
C SER A 157 -2.05 -16.71 -24.28
N THR A 158 -1.77 -15.45 -24.60
CA THR A 158 -0.82 -14.70 -23.77
C THR A 158 -1.01 -13.21 -23.91
N VAL A 159 -1.01 -12.56 -22.74
CA VAL A 159 -0.36 -11.28 -22.42
C VAL A 159 -0.99 -10.77 -21.11
N PHE A 160 -2.32 -10.87 -20.92
CA PHE A 160 -3.00 -10.29 -19.76
C PHE A 160 -3.70 -11.27 -18.80
N GLY A 161 -3.65 -12.58 -19.08
CA GLY A 161 -4.36 -13.63 -18.33
C GLY A 161 -3.47 -14.79 -17.88
N SER A 162 -2.20 -14.55 -17.54
CA SER A 162 -1.34 -15.64 -17.06
C SER A 162 -0.47 -15.17 -15.91
N TYR A 163 -0.48 -15.95 -14.83
CA TYR A 163 0.54 -15.92 -13.78
C TYR A 163 1.42 -17.17 -13.90
N PRO A 164 2.76 -17.06 -13.73
CA PRO A 164 3.52 -15.82 -13.56
C PRO A 164 3.38 -14.92 -14.78
N TYR A 165 3.54 -13.61 -14.58
CA TYR A 165 3.59 -12.71 -15.72
C TYR A 165 4.74 -13.08 -16.66
N PRO A 166 4.67 -12.76 -17.96
CA PRO A 166 5.73 -13.09 -18.91
C PRO A 166 7.09 -12.46 -18.60
N ARG A 167 7.11 -11.33 -17.88
CA ARG A 167 8.31 -10.55 -17.55
C ARG A 167 8.07 -9.59 -16.38
N VAL A 168 9.13 -8.95 -15.92
CA VAL A 168 9.08 -7.86 -14.94
C VAL A 168 9.37 -6.54 -15.65
N ASP A 169 8.45 -5.58 -15.58
CA ASP A 169 8.70 -4.22 -16.09
C ASP A 169 9.06 -3.24 -14.97
N ALA A 170 8.47 -3.39 -13.79
CA ALA A 170 8.85 -2.63 -12.60
C ALA A 170 8.59 -3.43 -11.32
N GLY A 171 9.49 -3.28 -10.34
CA GLY A 171 9.23 -3.64 -8.94
C GLY A 171 8.68 -2.43 -8.19
N LEU A 172 7.86 -2.68 -7.17
CA LEU A 172 7.38 -1.62 -6.28
C LEU A 172 7.63 -1.93 -4.81
N SER A 173 8.04 -0.90 -4.08
CA SER A 173 8.45 -1.05 -2.69
C SER A 173 8.24 0.23 -1.88
N ASP A 174 7.56 0.14 -0.73
CA ASP A 174 7.43 1.27 0.23
C ASP A 174 8.62 1.34 1.21
N SER A 175 9.66 0.56 0.95
CA SER A 175 10.96 0.64 1.61
C SER A 175 12.02 0.93 0.56
N PRO A 176 13.04 1.74 0.87
CA PRO A 176 14.09 2.01 -0.07
C PRO A 176 14.82 0.72 -0.47
N LEU A 177 15.16 0.65 -1.74
CA LEU A 177 15.99 -0.34 -2.35
C LEU A 177 17.36 -0.31 -1.67
N ALA A 178 17.56 -1.23 -0.74
CA ALA A 178 18.88 -1.51 -0.22
C ALA A 178 19.67 -2.15 -1.36
N ILE A 179 20.38 -1.35 -2.16
CA ILE A 179 21.48 -1.80 -3.03
C ILE A 179 22.69 -0.96 -2.63
N ALA A 180 23.12 -1.06 -1.38
CA ALA A 180 24.36 -0.41 -0.97
C ALA A 180 25.53 -1.15 -1.63
N ALA A 181 26.30 -0.42 -2.45
CA ALA A 181 27.67 -0.72 -2.87
C ALA A 181 28.00 -2.19 -3.21
N GLY A 182 27.12 -2.89 -3.94
CA GLY A 182 27.42 -4.18 -4.58
C GLY A 182 27.05 -5.47 -3.82
N ALA A 183 26.20 -5.43 -2.77
CA ALA A 183 26.01 -6.61 -1.92
C ALA A 183 24.59 -6.91 -1.41
N THR A 184 23.51 -6.45 -2.05
CA THR A 184 22.20 -7.04 -1.73
C THR A 184 21.97 -8.30 -2.54
N THR A 185 22.47 -9.38 -1.98
CA THR A 185 22.05 -10.74 -2.30
C THR A 185 20.70 -10.99 -1.64
N LEU A 186 19.64 -11.08 -2.45
CA LEU A 186 18.35 -11.61 -2.01
C LEU A 186 18.29 -13.11 -2.31
N THR A 187 17.72 -13.87 -1.39
CA THR A 187 17.55 -15.32 -1.56
C THR A 187 16.31 -15.63 -2.40
N THR A 188 16.45 -16.04 -3.64
CA THR A 188 15.33 -16.57 -4.43
C THR A 188 15.04 -18.02 -4.06
N VAL A 189 13.79 -18.43 -4.26
CA VAL A 189 13.35 -19.81 -4.07
C VAL A 189 13.02 -20.40 -5.44
N SER A 190 13.43 -21.65 -5.66
CA SER A 190 13.04 -22.38 -6.87
C SER A 190 11.61 -22.88 -6.75
N LEU A 191 10.76 -22.46 -7.69
CA LEU A 191 9.34 -22.76 -7.72
C LEU A 191 8.98 -23.50 -9.02
N GLY A 192 8.26 -24.61 -8.88
CA GLY A 192 7.59 -25.30 -9.98
C GLY A 192 6.09 -25.05 -9.92
N LEU A 193 5.46 -24.72 -11.04
CA LEU A 193 4.02 -24.43 -11.11
C LEU A 193 3.32 -25.51 -11.92
N THR A 194 2.20 -26.04 -11.41
CA THR A 194 1.37 -27.01 -12.13
C THR A 194 -0.09 -26.55 -12.13
N PRO A 195 -0.68 -26.19 -13.28
CA PRO A 195 -0.02 -26.01 -14.59
C PRO A 195 1.11 -24.95 -14.57
N THR A 196 2.00 -24.95 -15.56
CA THR A 196 3.16 -24.02 -15.62
C THR A 196 2.76 -22.54 -15.75
N GLN A 197 1.50 -22.28 -16.12
CA GLN A 197 0.87 -20.96 -16.15
C GLN A 197 -0.57 -21.08 -15.62
N GLY A 198 -1.10 -20.01 -15.01
CA GLY A 198 -2.51 -19.88 -14.71
C GLY A 198 -2.99 -18.43 -14.67
N TRP A 199 -3.95 -18.07 -15.55
CA TRP A 199 -5.18 -17.29 -15.32
C TRP A 199 -6.11 -17.32 -16.59
N MET A 200 -6.58 -18.54 -16.96
CA MET A 200 -7.50 -19.01 -18.05
C MET A 200 -6.92 -19.69 -19.32
N VAL A 201 -7.70 -20.64 -19.89
CA VAL A 201 -7.56 -21.22 -21.25
C VAL A 201 -8.87 -21.04 -22.06
N PRO A 202 -8.83 -20.73 -23.37
CA PRO A 202 -10.02 -20.63 -24.23
C PRO A 202 -10.68 -21.98 -24.53
N GLY A 203 -12.03 -22.07 -24.47
CA GLY A 203 -12.79 -23.12 -25.20
C GLY A 203 -13.89 -23.94 -24.49
N SER A 204 -14.31 -23.64 -23.25
CA SER A 204 -15.41 -24.41 -22.58
C SER A 204 -16.68 -23.57 -22.35
N PRO A 205 -17.90 -24.11 -22.59
CA PRO A 205 -19.16 -23.41 -22.32
C PRO A 205 -19.54 -23.32 -20.82
N THR A 206 -18.68 -23.79 -19.91
CA THR A 206 -18.97 -23.86 -18.48
C THR A 206 -17.89 -23.17 -17.64
N THR A 207 -18.35 -22.34 -16.71
CA THR A 207 -17.70 -21.23 -16.01
C THR A 207 -16.75 -21.64 -14.87
N THR A 208 -15.74 -22.48 -15.12
CA THR A 208 -14.79 -22.91 -14.06
C THR A 208 -13.34 -22.61 -14.43
N TYR A 209 -12.72 -21.72 -13.64
CA TYR A 209 -11.29 -21.35 -13.68
C TYR A 209 -10.39 -22.57 -13.41
N ALA A 210 -9.29 -22.73 -14.17
CA ALA A 210 -8.18 -23.59 -13.74
C ALA A 210 -7.20 -22.73 -12.91
N ALA A 211 -7.46 -22.62 -11.61
CA ALA A 211 -6.46 -22.09 -10.68
C ALA A 211 -5.18 -22.93 -10.76
N LEU A 212 -4.02 -22.34 -10.42
CA LEU A 212 -2.81 -23.13 -10.21
C LEU A 212 -3.13 -24.27 -9.22
N ALA A 213 -3.08 -25.51 -9.70
CA ALA A 213 -3.51 -26.67 -8.94
C ALA A 213 -2.48 -27.02 -7.85
N SER A 214 -1.20 -26.75 -8.11
CA SER A 214 -0.14 -26.85 -7.12
C SER A 214 1.08 -26.00 -7.47
N ILE A 215 1.76 -25.53 -6.41
CA ILE A 215 3.06 -24.89 -6.42
C ILE A 215 4.02 -25.84 -5.71
N THR A 216 5.06 -26.26 -6.40
CA THR A 216 6.16 -27.06 -5.85
C THR A 216 7.27 -26.12 -5.41
N VAL A 217 7.56 -26.09 -4.11
CA VAL A 217 8.67 -25.33 -3.53
C VAL A 217 9.83 -26.29 -3.33
N ALA A 218 10.96 -26.02 -4.00
CA ALA A 218 12.17 -26.81 -3.81
C ALA A 218 13.00 -26.29 -2.63
N ALA A 219 13.76 -27.20 -2.01
CA ALA A 219 14.75 -26.86 -0.98
C ALA A 219 15.88 -25.94 -1.51
N THR A 220 16.09 -25.91 -2.83
CA THR A 220 17.11 -25.10 -3.48
C THR A 220 16.75 -23.63 -3.44
N THR A 221 17.63 -22.85 -2.80
CA THR A 221 17.61 -21.39 -2.85
C THR A 221 18.82 -20.87 -3.62
N SER A 222 18.75 -19.64 -4.11
CA SER A 222 19.87 -19.00 -4.79
C SER A 222 19.99 -17.55 -4.33
N ALA A 223 21.21 -17.14 -4.01
CA ALA A 223 21.48 -15.74 -3.71
C ALA A 223 21.61 -14.97 -5.04
N VAL A 224 20.79 -13.93 -5.22
CA VAL A 224 20.74 -13.14 -6.45
C VAL A 224 20.96 -11.67 -6.12
N SER A 225 21.79 -11.01 -6.91
CA SER A 225 22.05 -9.57 -6.83
C SER A 225 21.67 -8.89 -8.14
N TYR A 226 21.38 -7.60 -8.05
CA TYR A 226 21.06 -6.81 -9.23
C TYR A 226 22.25 -6.83 -10.21
N ASN A 227 21.99 -7.07 -11.49
CA ASN A 227 23.02 -7.16 -12.50
C ASN A 227 23.08 -5.86 -13.33
N PRO A 228 23.91 -4.88 -12.97
CA PRO A 228 23.96 -3.60 -13.68
C PRO A 228 24.58 -3.72 -15.06
N THR A 229 25.36 -4.77 -15.33
CA THR A 229 25.92 -5.04 -16.66
C THR A 229 24.83 -5.53 -17.62
N ALA A 230 23.90 -6.36 -17.14
CA ALA A 230 22.80 -6.87 -17.96
C ALA A 230 21.65 -5.86 -18.07
N PHE A 231 21.27 -5.20 -16.96
CA PHE A 231 20.04 -4.40 -16.89
C PHE A 231 20.27 -2.88 -16.90
N GLY A 232 21.54 -2.46 -16.97
CA GLY A 232 21.96 -1.07 -16.86
C GLY A 232 21.97 -0.56 -15.42
N PRO A 233 22.22 0.74 -15.21
CA PRO A 233 22.18 1.34 -13.88
C PRO A 233 20.83 1.16 -13.18
N VAL A 234 20.85 1.04 -11.85
CA VAL A 234 19.63 1.00 -11.01
C VAL A 234 18.87 2.32 -11.15
N ILE A 235 17.54 2.22 -11.24
CA ILE A 235 16.62 3.36 -11.14
C ILE A 235 15.64 3.06 -10.01
N GLN A 236 15.61 3.93 -9.01
CA GLN A 236 14.58 4.00 -7.99
C GLN A 236 14.03 5.43 -7.99
N ILE A 237 12.71 5.57 -8.07
CA ILE A 237 12.02 6.86 -8.02
C ILE A 237 10.73 6.76 -7.19
N PRO A 238 10.32 7.80 -6.45
CA PRO A 238 9.04 7.79 -5.75
C PRO A 238 7.89 7.84 -6.78
N ALA A 239 6.90 6.96 -6.64
CA ALA A 239 5.70 6.95 -7.48
C ALA A 239 4.71 8.04 -7.04
N PHE A 240 4.43 8.06 -5.73
CA PHE A 240 3.53 9.01 -5.08
C PHE A 240 3.77 9.05 -3.57
N GLU A 241 3.23 10.07 -2.93
CA GLU A 241 3.20 10.29 -1.49
C GLU A 241 2.12 9.40 -0.87
N VAL A 242 2.45 8.74 0.25
CA VAL A 242 1.55 7.77 0.88
C VAL A 242 1.38 8.06 2.37
N ASN A 243 0.25 7.63 2.93
CA ASN A 243 0.04 7.56 4.37
C ASN A 243 -0.14 6.12 4.82
N VAL A 244 0.49 5.75 5.93
CA VAL A 244 0.17 4.53 6.67
C VAL A 244 -0.82 4.88 7.78
N ALA A 245 -2.08 4.56 7.55
CA ALA A 245 -3.14 4.76 8.51
C ALA A 245 -3.01 3.77 9.68
N ILE A 246 -3.25 4.26 10.90
CA ILE A 246 -3.48 3.41 12.06
C ILE A 246 -4.94 2.96 12.04
N ALA A 247 -5.16 1.75 11.54
CA ALA A 247 -6.48 1.15 11.42
C ALA A 247 -7.02 0.74 12.79
N VAL A 248 -8.29 1.02 13.07
CA VAL A 248 -8.92 0.72 14.37
C VAL A 248 -10.31 0.13 14.18
N ASN A 249 -10.67 -0.80 15.05
CA ASN A 249 -12.04 -1.23 15.25
C ASN A 249 -12.54 -0.69 16.59
N THR A 250 -13.48 0.26 16.50
CA THR A 250 -14.08 0.93 17.66
C THR A 250 -15.19 0.12 18.34
N GLY A 251 -15.50 -1.08 17.86
CA GLY A 251 -16.46 -1.99 18.49
C GLY A 251 -16.11 -2.24 19.96
N GLY A 252 -17.02 -1.89 20.87
CA GLY A 252 -16.81 -2.01 22.31
C GLY A 252 -15.93 -0.92 22.94
N LEU A 253 -15.45 0.06 22.17
CA LEU A 253 -14.91 1.32 22.68
C LEU A 253 -16.08 2.27 22.90
N ASN A 254 -16.80 2.10 24.02
CA ASN A 254 -18.05 2.80 24.32
C ASN A 254 -17.84 4.14 25.05
N GLN A 255 -16.59 4.59 25.17
CA GLN A 255 -16.20 5.79 25.92
C GLN A 255 -15.36 6.75 25.03
N LEU A 256 -15.63 6.77 23.72
CA LEU A 256 -14.91 7.61 22.75
C LEU A 256 -15.38 9.06 22.82
N HIS A 257 -14.52 9.92 23.37
CA HIS A 257 -14.74 11.38 23.46
C HIS A 257 -13.81 12.17 22.53
N SER A 258 -12.74 11.53 22.09
CA SER A 258 -11.82 12.06 21.08
C SER A 258 -12.25 11.80 19.63
N ALA A 259 -13.45 11.24 19.41
CA ALA A 259 -14.01 11.01 18.09
C ALA A 259 -14.79 12.25 17.61
N VAL A 260 -14.76 12.56 16.30
CA VAL A 260 -15.60 13.63 15.74
C VAL A 260 -17.02 13.13 15.51
N THR A 261 -18.02 13.91 15.93
CA THR A 261 -19.43 13.72 15.57
C THR A 261 -19.65 14.01 14.08
N GLY A 262 -20.03 13.00 13.30
CA GLY A 262 -20.16 13.13 11.85
C GLY A 262 -21.49 13.73 11.37
N THR A 263 -21.48 14.49 10.26
CA THR A 263 -22.68 15.16 9.70
C THR A 263 -22.85 15.15 8.16
N GLY A 264 -22.10 14.40 7.32
CA GLY A 264 -22.19 14.58 5.85
C GLY A 264 -22.04 13.36 4.91
N THR A 265 -22.66 13.47 3.72
CA THR A 265 -22.82 12.46 2.63
C THR A 265 -21.86 12.59 1.43
N LEU A 266 -20.76 13.35 1.50
CA LEU A 266 -19.76 13.51 0.41
C LEU A 266 -18.30 13.48 0.95
N PRO A 267 -17.32 12.93 0.20
CA PRO A 267 -15.92 12.83 0.65
C PRO A 267 -15.25 14.21 0.72
N GLY A 268 -14.60 14.51 1.86
CA GLY A 268 -13.80 15.73 2.05
C GLY A 268 -14.03 16.50 3.35
N THR A 269 -15.13 16.29 4.08
CA THR A 269 -15.35 16.90 5.41
C THR A 269 -15.17 15.86 6.51
N GLN A 270 -14.55 16.24 7.64
CA GLN A 270 -13.85 15.38 8.62
C GLN A 270 -14.60 14.15 9.18
N SER A 271 -15.93 14.05 9.05
CA SER A 271 -16.67 12.80 9.32
C SER A 271 -16.30 11.66 8.37
N ASN A 272 -15.69 12.00 7.24
CA ASN A 272 -15.36 11.14 6.11
C ASN A 272 -13.84 11.13 5.87
N GLN A 273 -12.99 11.19 6.91
CA GLN A 273 -11.51 11.24 6.76
C GLN A 273 -10.74 10.16 7.57
N GLY A 274 -11.44 9.22 8.20
CA GLY A 274 -10.76 8.13 8.92
C GLY A 274 -10.07 8.60 10.20
N ALA A 275 -10.83 9.22 11.10
CA ALA A 275 -10.33 9.72 12.39
C ALA A 275 -11.29 9.33 13.52
N ALA A 276 -11.52 8.03 13.66
CA ALA A 276 -12.46 7.48 14.64
C ALA A 276 -11.97 7.59 16.09
N ILE A 277 -10.66 7.72 16.29
CA ILE A 277 -10.02 8.06 17.57
C ILE A 277 -8.85 9.00 17.31
N GLN A 278 -8.40 9.71 18.35
CA GLN A 278 -7.18 10.51 18.31
C GLN A 278 -6.13 9.88 19.23
N LEU A 279 -4.90 9.75 18.73
CA LEU A 279 -3.76 9.18 19.45
C LEU A 279 -2.55 10.13 19.41
N THR A 280 -1.92 10.33 20.56
CA THR A 280 -0.61 10.97 20.70
C THR A 280 0.50 10.03 20.26
N ALA A 281 1.70 10.58 20.00
CA ALA A 281 2.88 9.77 19.74
C ALA A 281 3.17 8.78 20.88
N GLY A 282 2.99 9.21 22.15
CA GLY A 282 3.19 8.37 23.33
C GLY A 282 2.24 7.17 23.37
N GLN A 283 0.95 7.38 23.13
CA GLN A 283 -0.04 6.30 23.06
C GLN A 283 0.25 5.32 21.93
N LEU A 284 0.66 5.83 20.76
CA LEU A 284 1.03 4.98 19.63
C LEU A 284 2.24 4.10 19.97
N CYS A 285 3.29 4.67 20.55
CA CYS A 285 4.45 3.92 21.05
C CYS A 285 4.06 2.92 22.15
N ALA A 286 3.10 3.24 23.02
CA ALA A 286 2.65 2.35 24.09
C ALA A 286 1.90 1.12 23.57
N ILE A 287 1.08 1.29 22.52
CA ILE A 287 0.41 0.20 21.81
C ILE A 287 1.45 -0.72 21.16
N PHE A 288 2.36 -0.16 20.36
CA PHE A 288 3.32 -0.95 19.58
C PHE A 288 4.52 -1.48 20.38
N SER A 289 4.69 -1.06 21.63
CA SER A 289 5.62 -1.70 22.60
C SER A 289 4.92 -2.78 23.44
N GLY A 290 3.58 -2.82 23.42
CA GLY A 290 2.80 -3.63 24.34
C GLY A 290 2.90 -3.18 25.79
N LEU A 291 3.30 -1.93 26.05
CA LEU A 291 3.24 -1.31 27.38
C LEU A 291 1.79 -1.13 27.84
N VAL A 292 0.91 -0.78 26.89
CA VAL A 292 -0.54 -0.74 27.09
C VAL A 292 -1.16 -1.84 26.23
N THR A 293 -2.00 -2.66 26.87
CA THR A 293 -2.64 -3.83 26.24
C THR A 293 -4.16 -3.83 26.38
N ASP A 294 -4.73 -2.80 26.99
CA ASP A 294 -6.17 -2.68 27.21
C ASP A 294 -6.62 -1.22 26.95
N TRP A 295 -7.77 -1.07 26.30
CA TRP A 295 -8.40 0.23 26.02
C TRP A 295 -9.06 0.85 27.26
N ASP A 296 -9.24 0.08 28.35
CA ASP A 296 -9.73 0.57 29.64
C ASP A 296 -8.64 1.17 30.55
N ASP A 297 -7.38 1.15 30.10
CA ASP A 297 -6.23 1.54 30.92
C ASP A 297 -6.20 3.06 31.21
N THR A 298 -6.35 3.39 32.49
CA THR A 298 -6.31 4.76 33.04
C THR A 298 -5.14 4.96 33.99
N THR A 299 -4.16 4.05 33.98
CA THR A 299 -3.01 4.08 34.91
C THR A 299 -2.23 5.37 34.74
N ALA A 300 -2.22 6.21 35.78
CA ALA A 300 -1.45 7.44 35.80
C ALA A 300 0.06 7.18 35.74
N ASN A 301 0.81 8.12 35.16
CA ASN A 301 2.27 8.06 35.05
C ASN A 301 2.79 6.77 34.39
N LYS A 302 2.11 6.29 33.35
CA LYS A 302 2.46 5.05 32.64
C LYS A 302 3.06 5.29 31.26
N VAL A 303 2.46 6.18 30.47
CA VAL A 303 2.82 6.37 29.06
C VAL A 303 3.84 7.51 28.90
N PRO A 304 5.04 7.25 28.35
CA PRO A 304 6.01 8.30 28.05
C PRO A 304 5.51 9.26 26.97
N TYR A 305 5.68 10.56 27.22
CA TYR A 305 5.46 11.61 26.24
C TYR A 305 6.42 12.77 26.46
N LEU A 306 6.47 13.68 25.49
CA LEU A 306 7.25 14.91 25.54
C LEU A 306 6.34 16.12 25.74
N THR A 307 6.69 16.99 26.67
CA THR A 307 6.05 18.32 26.79
C THR A 307 6.36 19.20 25.57
N SER A 308 5.72 20.36 25.43
CA SER A 308 6.04 21.33 24.37
C SER A 308 7.49 21.79 24.38
N GLY A 309 8.10 21.87 25.57
CA GLY A 309 9.51 22.17 25.77
C GLY A 309 10.47 20.98 25.62
N GLY A 310 9.97 19.80 25.23
CA GLY A 310 10.82 18.64 24.95
C GLY A 310 11.29 17.89 26.20
N THR A 311 10.66 18.13 27.36
CA THR A 311 10.93 17.37 28.57
C THR A 311 10.16 16.06 28.54
N ALA A 312 10.86 14.94 28.70
CA ALA A 312 10.22 13.62 28.83
C ALA A 312 9.52 13.49 30.19
N THR A 313 8.27 13.04 30.16
CA THR A 313 7.40 12.87 31.33
C THR A 313 6.44 11.71 31.09
N LEU A 314 5.67 11.34 32.11
CA LEU A 314 4.71 10.23 32.04
C LEU A 314 3.28 10.77 32.17
N GLY A 315 2.37 10.22 31.39
CA GLY A 315 0.93 10.49 31.43
C GLY A 315 0.12 9.20 31.55
N ALA A 316 -1.21 9.31 31.55
CA ALA A 316 -2.10 8.16 31.43
C ALA A 316 -2.39 7.84 29.96
N PHE A 317 -2.72 6.57 29.67
CA PHE A 317 -3.14 6.20 28.31
C PHE A 317 -4.47 6.86 27.90
N SER A 318 -5.30 7.25 28.86
CA SER A 318 -6.58 7.94 28.60
C SER A 318 -6.44 9.43 28.25
N ASP A 319 -5.26 10.05 28.40
CA ASP A 319 -5.13 11.52 28.39
C ASP A 319 -5.54 12.21 27.09
N ALA A 320 -5.45 11.52 25.96
CA ALA A 320 -5.93 12.07 24.68
C ALA A 320 -7.43 11.82 24.42
N ASN A 321 -8.13 11.10 25.30
CA ASN A 321 -9.55 10.80 25.17
C ASN A 321 -10.37 11.65 26.15
N THR A 322 -10.55 12.92 25.80
CA THR A 322 -11.20 13.94 26.63
C THR A 322 -12.46 14.47 25.98
N LEU A 323 -13.45 14.86 26.78
CA LEU A 323 -14.59 15.67 26.30
C LEU A 323 -14.19 17.13 26.12
N THR A 324 -14.94 17.78 25.24
CA THR A 324 -15.12 19.22 25.19
C THR A 324 -15.34 19.81 26.58
N SER A 325 -14.56 20.85 26.93
CA SER A 325 -14.78 21.72 28.10
C SER A 325 -14.82 21.04 29.48
N GLY A 326 -13.65 20.65 29.98
CA GLY A 326 -13.39 20.54 31.43
C GLY A 326 -13.85 19.26 32.13
N SER A 327 -14.27 18.21 31.40
CA SER A 327 -14.79 16.96 31.99
C SER A 327 -13.73 15.89 32.30
N GLY A 328 -12.44 16.20 32.18
CA GLY A 328 -11.34 15.25 32.43
C GLY A 328 -11.12 14.22 31.31
N SER A 329 -9.97 13.56 31.33
CA SER A 329 -9.66 12.41 30.47
C SER A 329 -10.35 11.15 30.96
N GLN A 330 -10.68 10.24 30.04
CA GLN A 330 -11.29 8.96 30.38
C GLN A 330 -10.80 7.82 29.49
N ALA A 331 -10.97 6.59 29.98
CA ALA A 331 -10.69 5.37 29.22
C ALA A 331 -11.41 5.36 27.86
N TYR A 332 -10.86 4.64 26.87
CA TYR A 332 -11.53 4.45 25.57
C TYR A 332 -12.67 3.42 25.65
N ALA A 333 -12.64 2.54 26.66
CA ALA A 333 -13.70 1.58 26.98
C ALA A 333 -14.05 1.62 28.48
N SER A 334 -15.32 1.37 28.82
CA SER A 334 -15.79 1.35 30.23
C SER A 334 -15.46 0.06 30.99
N THR A 335 -15.00 -0.95 30.27
CA THR A 335 -14.64 -2.28 30.78
C THR A 335 -13.49 -2.81 29.94
N SER A 336 -12.68 -3.71 30.51
CA SER A 336 -11.56 -4.37 29.84
C SER A 336 -11.89 -4.78 28.42
N LYS A 337 -11.10 -4.24 27.51
CA LYS A 337 -11.17 -4.42 26.08
C LYS A 337 -9.74 -4.49 25.55
N ALA A 338 -9.27 -5.71 25.34
CA ALA A 338 -7.90 -5.96 24.92
C ALA A 338 -7.54 -5.23 23.62
N ILE A 339 -6.33 -4.65 23.61
CA ILE A 339 -5.67 -4.13 22.43
C ILE A 339 -4.98 -5.30 21.72
N VAL A 340 -5.47 -5.64 20.55
CA VAL A 340 -4.90 -6.70 19.71
C VAL A 340 -4.37 -6.06 18.42
N VAL A 341 -3.04 -6.12 18.24
CA VAL A 341 -2.39 -5.54 17.06
C VAL A 341 -2.44 -6.53 15.89
N ALA A 342 -3.02 -6.10 14.77
CA ALA A 342 -2.89 -6.76 13.48
C ALA A 342 -1.67 -6.20 12.74
N TYR A 343 -0.81 -7.08 12.24
CA TYR A 343 0.46 -6.72 11.61
C TYR A 343 0.73 -7.54 10.35
N ARG A 344 1.69 -7.07 9.55
CA ARG A 344 2.14 -7.75 8.33
C ARG A 344 3.16 -8.85 8.65
N SER A 345 2.81 -10.10 8.33
CA SER A 345 3.70 -11.26 8.50
C SER A 345 4.64 -11.50 7.32
N ASP A 346 4.44 -10.78 6.22
CA ASP A 346 5.25 -10.80 5.00
C ASP A 346 6.22 -9.60 4.91
N GLY A 347 7.13 -9.64 3.93
CA GLY A 347 8.05 -8.53 3.66
C GLY A 347 7.32 -7.29 3.14
N SER A 348 7.04 -6.34 4.03
CA SER A 348 6.09 -5.24 3.83
C SER A 348 6.76 -3.86 3.95
N GLY A 349 6.69 -3.04 2.90
CA GLY A 349 7.13 -1.65 2.97
C GLY A 349 6.24 -0.80 3.90
N THR A 350 4.96 -1.12 4.04
CA THR A 350 4.08 -0.51 5.05
C THR A 350 4.64 -0.70 6.47
N SER A 351 5.25 -1.86 6.75
CA SER A 351 5.93 -2.13 8.03
C SER A 351 7.20 -1.31 8.16
N PHE A 352 7.93 -1.08 7.06
CA PHE A 352 9.08 -0.19 7.04
C PHE A 352 8.68 1.24 7.39
N ILE A 353 7.62 1.79 6.80
CA ILE A 353 7.15 3.16 7.11
C ILE A 353 6.75 3.29 8.58
N LEU A 354 5.96 2.35 9.10
CA LEU A 354 5.58 2.35 10.52
C LEU A 354 6.82 2.25 11.42
N THR A 355 7.69 1.28 11.17
CA THR A 355 8.87 1.07 12.03
C THR A 355 9.89 2.19 11.90
N ASN A 356 9.96 2.88 10.75
CA ASN A 356 10.75 4.10 10.60
C ASN A 356 10.19 5.21 11.50
N TYR A 357 8.89 5.42 11.53
CA TYR A 357 8.30 6.36 12.48
C TYR A 357 8.61 5.97 13.92
N LEU A 358 8.35 4.72 14.31
CA LEU A 358 8.58 4.26 15.69
C LEU A 358 10.05 4.37 16.10
N HIS A 359 10.98 4.06 15.19
CA HIS A 359 12.43 4.16 15.40
C HIS A 359 12.88 5.60 15.65
N ASN A 360 12.30 6.57 14.94
CA ASN A 360 12.71 7.96 15.06
C ASN A 360 12.00 8.71 16.20
N VAL A 361 10.78 8.30 16.56
CA VAL A 361 9.95 9.03 17.53
C VAL A 361 10.00 8.42 18.92
N CYS A 362 9.78 7.11 19.06
CA CYS A 362 9.61 6.50 20.39
C CYS A 362 10.85 6.60 21.29
N PRO A 363 12.10 6.45 20.80
CA PRO A 363 13.30 6.67 21.59
C PRO A 363 13.45 8.07 22.19
N LEU A 364 12.84 9.09 21.56
CA LEU A 364 12.85 10.47 22.06
C LEU A 364 11.91 10.65 23.26
N LEU A 365 10.84 9.85 23.35
CA LEU A 365 9.86 9.93 24.44
C LEU A 365 10.38 9.32 25.76
N ASP A 366 11.35 8.41 25.68
CA ASP A 366 11.93 7.71 26.83
C ASP A 366 13.47 7.76 26.76
N PRO A 367 14.07 8.95 26.97
CA PRO A 367 15.51 9.15 26.82
C PRO A 367 16.36 8.30 27.78
N ASN A 368 15.79 7.84 28.90
CA ASN A 368 16.50 7.02 29.88
C ASN A 368 16.22 5.52 29.71
N ASP A 369 15.41 5.14 28.71
CA ASP A 369 15.03 3.76 28.42
C ASP A 369 14.37 3.03 29.61
N SER A 370 13.63 3.78 30.44
CA SER A 370 12.93 3.26 31.62
C SER A 370 11.76 2.36 31.22
N ASN A 371 11.09 2.67 30.10
CA ASN A 371 10.01 1.90 29.49
C ASN A 371 10.50 1.08 28.29
N LYS A 372 11.82 0.98 28.13
CA LYS A 372 12.50 0.18 27.10
C LYS A 372 12.24 0.65 25.66
N TYR A 373 11.78 1.89 25.43
CA TYR A 373 11.50 2.34 24.06
C TYR A 373 12.78 2.48 23.22
N LYS A 374 13.92 2.86 23.78
CA LYS A 374 15.19 2.87 23.04
C LYS A 374 15.64 1.45 22.71
N SER A 375 15.51 0.53 23.65
CA SER A 375 15.85 -0.88 23.44
C SER A 375 14.94 -1.57 22.41
N ILE A 376 13.64 -1.24 22.40
CA ILE A 376 12.65 -1.83 21.50
C ILE A 376 12.72 -1.19 20.10
N PHE A 377 12.59 0.13 20.03
CA PHE A 377 12.40 0.85 18.78
C PHE A 377 13.71 1.40 18.21
N GLY A 378 14.68 1.75 19.06
CA GLY A 378 16.01 2.23 18.65
C GLY A 378 16.99 1.14 18.23
N ALA A 379 16.54 -0.13 18.19
CA ALA A 379 17.36 -1.25 17.75
C ALA A 379 17.78 -1.12 16.28
N THR A 380 18.99 -1.59 15.95
CA THR A 380 19.60 -1.47 14.63
C THR A 380 18.96 -2.34 13.54
N ASN A 381 18.10 -3.28 13.94
CA ASN A 381 17.30 -4.10 13.03
C ASN A 381 16.01 -3.38 12.55
N LEU A 382 15.83 -2.11 12.92
CA LEU A 382 14.78 -1.21 12.46
C LEU A 382 15.40 0.05 11.81
N PRO A 383 14.70 0.71 10.86
CA PRO A 383 13.42 0.31 10.27
C PRO A 383 13.52 -0.97 9.44
N SER A 384 12.41 -1.71 9.32
CA SER A 384 12.41 -3.02 8.68
C SER A 384 11.12 -3.32 7.93
N THR A 385 11.27 -4.00 6.80
CA THR A 385 10.15 -4.60 6.08
C THR A 385 9.61 -5.86 6.76
N SER A 386 10.35 -6.41 7.72
CA SER A 386 9.96 -7.58 8.51
C SER A 386 9.51 -7.12 9.90
N PHE A 387 8.19 -7.05 10.11
CA PHE A 387 7.64 -6.61 11.40
C PHE A 387 7.98 -7.57 12.56
N SER A 388 8.35 -8.82 12.25
CA SER A 388 8.87 -9.74 13.26
C SER A 388 10.14 -9.23 13.96
N ASN A 389 10.92 -8.33 13.34
CA ASN A 389 12.04 -7.67 14.02
C ASN A 389 11.55 -6.85 15.22
N LEU A 390 10.50 -6.03 15.05
CA LEU A 390 9.92 -5.26 16.15
C LEU A 390 9.32 -6.18 17.20
N ILE A 391 8.58 -7.22 16.79
CA ILE A 391 8.02 -8.23 17.71
C ILE A 391 9.13 -8.88 18.55
N SER A 392 10.25 -9.24 17.93
CA SER A 392 11.41 -9.82 18.63
C SER A 392 11.96 -8.85 19.67
N ASN A 393 12.11 -7.57 19.32
CA ASN A 393 12.58 -6.55 20.24
C ASN A 393 11.59 -6.37 21.41
N VAL A 394 10.29 -6.29 21.13
CA VAL A 394 9.23 -6.22 22.15
C VAL A 394 9.28 -7.42 23.09
N ASN A 395 9.31 -8.64 22.56
CA ASN A 395 9.37 -9.86 23.37
C ASN A 395 10.63 -9.95 24.23
N THR A 396 11.74 -9.37 23.76
CA THR A 396 13.03 -9.36 24.48
C THR A 396 13.01 -8.39 25.66
N PHE A 397 12.44 -7.20 25.46
CA PHE A 397 12.59 -6.09 26.42
C PHE A 397 11.33 -5.75 27.22
N ARG A 398 10.16 -6.27 26.85
CA ARG A 398 8.93 -6.05 27.60
C ARG A 398 9.03 -6.67 29.00
N THR A 399 8.81 -5.87 30.03
CA THR A 399 8.97 -6.23 31.44
C THR A 399 7.82 -7.07 32.01
N ASN A 400 6.73 -7.27 31.25
CA ASN A 400 5.48 -7.83 31.75
C ASN A 400 5.26 -9.32 31.38
N GLY A 401 6.34 -10.10 31.23
CA GLY A 401 6.38 -11.57 31.24
C GLY A 401 5.70 -12.37 30.12
N SER A 402 4.75 -11.80 29.37
CA SER A 402 4.01 -12.50 28.31
C SER A 402 4.52 -12.18 26.91
N THR A 403 4.78 -13.20 26.10
CA THR A 403 5.12 -13.07 24.68
C THR A 403 3.95 -12.48 23.90
N ILE A 404 4.18 -11.37 23.22
CA ILE A 404 3.12 -10.60 22.55
C ILE A 404 2.58 -11.29 21.29
N THR A 405 3.35 -12.23 20.71
CA THR A 405 2.92 -13.03 19.55
C THR A 405 1.73 -13.93 19.85
N ALA A 406 1.45 -14.23 21.12
CA ALA A 406 0.26 -15.00 21.50
C ALA A 406 -1.03 -14.17 21.35
N THR A 407 -0.94 -12.84 21.32
CA THR A 407 -2.11 -11.95 21.28
C THR A 407 -2.18 -11.11 20.00
N TRP A 408 -1.08 -10.93 19.27
CA TRP A 408 -1.06 -10.18 18.02
C TRP A 408 -1.32 -11.07 16.79
N ILE A 409 -1.95 -10.49 15.76
CA ILE A 409 -2.46 -11.22 14.59
C ILE A 409 -1.62 -10.88 13.36
N GLY A 410 -0.92 -11.87 12.81
CA GLY A 410 -0.20 -11.73 11.54
C GLY A 410 -1.13 -11.92 10.34
N GLY A 411 -0.99 -11.07 9.31
CA GLY A 411 -1.67 -11.19 8.03
C GLY A 411 -0.71 -10.90 6.86
N ASN A 412 -0.92 -11.59 5.74
CA ASN A 412 -0.16 -11.36 4.50
C ASN A 412 -0.88 -10.35 3.62
N GLY A 413 -0.21 -9.26 3.24
CA GLY A 413 -0.81 -8.20 2.45
C GLY A 413 -1.71 -7.23 3.23
N SER A 414 -1.95 -6.06 2.64
CA SER A 414 -2.75 -4.98 3.25
C SER A 414 -4.19 -5.40 3.55
N GLY A 415 -4.85 -6.09 2.61
CA GLY A 415 -6.23 -6.55 2.77
C GLY A 415 -6.44 -7.52 3.94
N ALA A 416 -5.47 -8.40 4.21
CA ALA A 416 -5.55 -9.33 5.34
C ALA A 416 -5.46 -8.60 6.69
N VAL A 417 -4.56 -7.63 6.81
CA VAL A 417 -4.44 -6.80 8.02
C VAL A 417 -5.70 -5.94 8.21
N ALA A 418 -6.19 -5.31 7.14
CA ALA A 418 -7.41 -4.51 7.20
C ALA A 418 -8.64 -5.36 7.61
N SER A 419 -8.78 -6.56 7.03
CA SER A 419 -9.85 -7.51 7.39
C SER A 419 -9.72 -8.03 8.82
N ALA A 420 -8.49 -8.23 9.31
CA ALA A 420 -8.25 -8.62 10.69
C ALA A 420 -8.69 -7.54 11.70
N VAL A 421 -8.70 -6.27 11.31
CA VAL A 421 -9.21 -5.15 12.12
C VAL A 421 -10.72 -4.95 11.93
N SER A 422 -11.18 -4.71 10.70
CA SER A 422 -12.59 -4.55 10.23
C SER A 422 -13.60 -3.92 11.21
N SER A 423 -14.15 -2.75 10.88
CA SER A 423 -14.89 -1.91 11.85
C SER A 423 -16.29 -2.40 12.29
N ASN A 424 -17.00 -3.22 11.50
CA ASN A 424 -18.38 -3.65 11.82
C ASN A 424 -18.47 -5.04 12.49
N ASP A 425 -17.33 -5.67 12.79
CA ASP A 425 -17.29 -6.97 13.45
C ASP A 425 -17.01 -6.78 14.95
N SER A 426 -18.04 -6.97 15.78
CA SER A 426 -17.94 -6.78 17.23
C SER A 426 -16.98 -7.79 17.90
N THR A 427 -16.74 -8.95 17.28
CA THR A 427 -15.75 -9.94 17.74
C THR A 427 -14.31 -9.47 17.54
N LYS A 428 -14.12 -8.48 16.65
CA LYS A 428 -12.85 -7.82 16.35
C LYS A 428 -12.69 -6.49 17.09
N GLY A 429 -13.66 -6.10 17.91
CA GLY A 429 -13.63 -4.85 18.65
C GLY A 429 -12.35 -4.69 19.47
N GLY A 430 -11.75 -3.49 19.47
CA GLY A 430 -10.49 -3.20 20.16
C GLY A 430 -9.24 -3.62 19.39
N ARG A 431 -9.37 -4.22 18.20
CA ARG A 431 -8.23 -4.45 17.32
C ARG A 431 -7.72 -3.15 16.71
N VAL A 432 -6.41 -3.07 16.60
CA VAL A 432 -5.68 -1.96 15.98
C VAL A 432 -4.67 -2.53 15.00
N GLY A 433 -4.29 -1.80 13.96
CA GLY A 433 -3.27 -2.23 13.03
C GLY A 433 -2.69 -1.05 12.27
N TYR A 434 -1.83 -1.35 11.32
CA TYR A 434 -1.28 -0.36 10.39
C TYR A 434 -1.49 -0.86 8.97
N VAL A 435 -2.04 -0.01 8.13
CA VAL A 435 -2.33 -0.34 6.74
C VAL A 435 -2.27 0.92 5.90
N SER A 436 -2.15 0.77 4.59
CA SER A 436 -2.28 1.88 3.68
C SER A 436 -3.65 2.58 3.81
N ALA A 437 -3.68 3.90 3.62
CA ALA A 437 -4.90 4.69 3.76
C ALA A 437 -6.03 4.22 2.82
N ASP A 438 -5.72 3.74 1.61
CA ASP A 438 -6.71 3.16 0.67
C ASP A 438 -7.47 1.95 1.23
N PHE A 439 -6.95 1.25 2.24
CA PHE A 439 -7.63 0.13 2.92
C PHE A 439 -8.44 0.54 4.16
N THR A 440 -8.62 1.84 4.41
CA THR A 440 -9.38 2.37 5.55
C THR A 440 -10.49 3.30 5.08
N TYR A 441 -11.50 3.50 5.93
CA TYR A 441 -12.46 4.59 5.70
C TYR A 441 -11.75 5.95 5.71
N PRO A 442 -12.15 6.91 4.85
CA PRO A 442 -13.21 6.79 3.85
C PRO A 442 -12.79 6.01 2.61
N TYR A 443 -11.50 5.93 2.29
CA TYR A 443 -10.93 5.60 0.97
C TYR A 443 -11.32 4.23 0.43
N THR A 444 -11.73 3.32 1.32
CA THR A 444 -12.53 2.14 0.99
C THR A 444 -13.60 1.90 2.05
N THR A 445 -14.72 1.31 1.62
CA THR A 445 -15.80 0.87 2.51
C THR A 445 -15.76 -0.64 2.77
N THR A 446 -15.09 -1.40 1.90
CA THR A 446 -14.95 -2.85 2.00
C THR A 446 -13.53 -3.31 1.67
N VAL A 447 -13.05 -4.29 2.41
CA VAL A 447 -11.73 -4.94 2.21
C VAL A 447 -11.92 -6.44 2.36
N ALA A 448 -11.47 -7.23 1.37
CA ALA A 448 -11.59 -8.70 1.41
C ALA A 448 -13.01 -9.21 1.81
N GLY A 449 -14.06 -8.55 1.31
CA GLY A 449 -15.46 -8.92 1.58
C GLY A 449 -16.02 -8.51 2.95
N VAL A 450 -15.25 -7.79 3.78
CA VAL A 450 -15.73 -7.25 5.07
C VAL A 450 -15.68 -5.74 5.08
N THR A 451 -16.35 -5.09 6.04
CA THR A 451 -16.30 -3.63 6.19
C THR A 451 -14.86 -3.19 6.49
N ALA A 452 -14.42 -2.14 5.79
CA ALA A 452 -13.11 -1.54 6.00
C ALA A 452 -12.94 -1.04 7.43
N PRO A 453 -11.74 -1.13 8.03
CA PRO A 453 -11.47 -0.51 9.31
C PRO A 453 -11.58 1.02 9.23
N LEU A 454 -11.86 1.64 10.37
CA LEU A 454 -11.69 3.08 10.54
C LEU A 454 -10.20 3.37 10.75
N SER A 455 -9.78 4.64 10.72
CA SER A 455 -8.42 5.01 11.10
C SER A 455 -8.38 6.02 12.25
N ALA A 456 -7.21 6.14 12.89
CA ALA A 456 -6.92 7.12 13.91
C ALA A 456 -6.27 8.38 13.31
N ALA A 457 -6.60 9.54 13.88
CA ALA A 457 -5.84 10.75 13.69
C ALA A 457 -4.70 10.84 14.72
N LEU A 458 -3.56 11.40 14.30
CA LEU A 458 -2.32 11.37 15.07
C LEU A 458 -1.81 12.76 15.40
N GLN A 459 -1.25 12.92 16.59
CA GLN A 459 -0.48 14.09 16.96
C GLN A 459 0.84 14.09 16.17
N ASN A 460 1.16 15.19 15.52
CA ASN A 460 2.47 15.42 14.89
C ASN A 460 3.36 16.32 15.76
N GLU A 461 4.58 16.54 15.30
CA GLU A 461 5.56 17.33 16.05
C GLU A 461 5.15 18.81 16.18
N GLN A 462 4.48 19.37 15.16
CA GLN A 462 3.97 20.73 15.20
C GLN A 462 2.96 20.93 16.35
N LEU A 463 2.02 20.01 16.50
CA LEU A 463 1.02 20.03 17.57
C LEU A 463 1.66 19.86 18.95
N ARG A 464 2.65 18.97 19.08
CA ARG A 464 3.41 18.82 20.32
C ARG A 464 4.10 20.12 20.72
N ILE A 465 4.83 20.75 19.80
CA ILE A 465 5.54 22.02 20.03
C ILE A 465 4.58 23.13 20.44
N ALA A 466 3.38 23.16 19.84
CA ALA A 466 2.33 24.11 20.18
C ALA A 466 1.65 23.84 21.54
N GLY A 467 2.00 22.74 22.23
CA GLY A 467 1.41 22.35 23.51
C GLY A 467 0.07 21.62 23.40
N THR A 468 -0.35 21.26 22.18
CA THR A 468 -1.58 20.48 21.93
C THR A 468 -1.31 19.01 22.23
N THR A 469 -1.39 18.65 23.51
CA THR A 469 -1.20 17.27 24.03
C THR A 469 -2.51 16.50 24.18
N VAL A 470 -3.61 17.22 24.19
CA VAL A 470 -4.99 16.72 24.25
C VAL A 470 -5.72 17.27 23.03
N PRO A 471 -6.54 16.48 22.33
CA PRO A 471 -7.30 17.00 21.21
C PRO A 471 -8.37 18.00 21.70
N ASN A 472 -8.45 19.15 21.04
CA ASN A 472 -9.53 20.11 21.26
C ASN A 472 -10.68 19.83 20.27
N ASP A 473 -11.86 19.50 20.76
CA ASP A 473 -13.09 19.27 20.00
C ASP A 473 -14.11 20.42 20.13
N THR A 474 -13.75 21.55 20.77
CA THR A 474 -14.66 22.71 21.04
C THR A 474 -15.35 23.30 19.81
N THR A 475 -14.87 23.00 18.62
CA THR A 475 -15.40 23.46 17.33
C THR A 475 -15.99 22.34 16.47
N GLY A 476 -16.06 21.10 16.97
CA GLY A 476 -16.44 19.92 16.18
C GLY A 476 -15.42 19.54 15.11
N THR A 477 -14.16 19.98 15.25
CA THR A 477 -13.06 19.71 14.31
C THR A 477 -11.94 18.91 14.96
N LEU A 478 -11.32 18.00 14.20
CA LEU A 478 -10.08 17.34 14.60
C LEU A 478 -8.98 18.37 14.85
N THR A 479 -8.27 18.19 15.96
CA THR A 479 -6.98 18.86 16.17
C THR A 479 -5.81 17.98 15.75
N PHE A 480 -5.93 16.65 15.89
CA PHE A 480 -4.93 15.72 15.39
C PHE A 480 -5.13 15.45 13.89
N ILE A 481 -4.08 15.01 13.24
CA ILE A 481 -4.03 14.97 11.78
C ILE A 481 -4.51 13.60 11.30
N ALA A 482 -5.47 13.57 10.38
CA ALA A 482 -5.96 12.36 9.72
C ALA A 482 -5.06 11.95 8.52
N PRO A 483 -5.01 10.66 8.14
CA PRO A 483 -4.16 10.15 7.05
C PRO A 483 -4.70 10.51 5.65
N THR A 484 -4.76 11.81 5.32
CA THR A 484 -5.32 12.31 4.05
C THR A 484 -4.26 12.65 3.00
N PRO A 485 -4.59 12.67 1.69
CA PRO A 485 -3.69 13.18 0.65
C PRO A 485 -3.07 14.53 0.97
N GLY A 486 -3.87 15.48 1.46
CA GLY A 486 -3.39 16.80 1.83
C GLY A 486 -2.42 16.77 3.02
N ALA A 487 -2.63 15.85 3.96
CA ALA A 487 -1.70 15.68 5.08
C ALA A 487 -0.37 15.02 4.68
N ALA A 488 -0.38 14.14 3.67
CA ALA A 488 0.85 13.63 3.05
C ALA A 488 1.61 14.75 2.34
N LEU A 489 0.90 15.56 1.53
CA LEU A 489 1.48 16.72 0.85
C LEU A 489 2.14 17.70 1.83
N ASN A 490 1.47 17.98 2.96
CA ASN A 490 2.04 18.82 4.00
C ASN A 490 3.35 18.25 4.55
N ALA A 491 3.43 16.93 4.79
CA ALA A 491 4.67 16.29 5.24
C ALA A 491 5.79 16.41 4.20
N TRP A 492 5.48 16.24 2.91
CA TRP A 492 6.43 16.37 1.81
C TRP A 492 6.82 17.81 1.46
N SER A 493 6.07 18.80 1.94
CA SER A 493 6.40 20.21 1.78
C SER A 493 7.50 20.72 2.72
N ASP A 494 8.00 19.85 3.61
CA ASP A 494 9.10 20.17 4.51
C ASP A 494 10.37 20.50 3.73
N ASN A 495 10.85 21.73 3.91
CA ASN A 495 12.03 22.25 3.19
C ASN A 495 13.35 21.57 3.57
N ARG A 496 13.35 20.71 4.59
CA ARG A 496 14.51 19.88 4.97
C ARG A 496 14.59 18.59 4.16
N LEU A 497 13.53 18.21 3.45
CA LEU A 497 13.63 17.17 2.44
C LEU A 497 14.44 17.72 1.27
N GLN A 498 15.43 16.94 0.81
CA GLN A 498 16.28 17.35 -0.30
C GLN A 498 15.43 17.66 -1.54
N THR A 499 15.83 18.70 -2.26
CA THR A 499 15.21 19.09 -3.53
C THR A 499 15.95 18.42 -4.68
N ALA A 500 15.22 17.86 -5.63
CA ALA A 500 15.78 17.15 -6.77
C ALA A 500 16.76 18.00 -7.58
N THR A 501 17.94 17.44 -7.90
CA THR A 501 18.99 18.11 -8.69
C THR A 501 19.49 17.23 -9.84
N SER A 502 20.23 17.82 -10.78
CA SER A 502 20.79 17.12 -11.94
C SER A 502 21.89 16.12 -11.59
N THR A 503 22.48 16.22 -10.40
CA THR A 503 23.56 15.31 -9.94
C THR A 503 23.04 14.13 -9.12
N TRP A 504 21.74 14.11 -8.79
CA TRP A 504 21.15 13.02 -8.04
C TRP A 504 21.39 11.68 -8.72
N THR A 505 21.65 10.67 -7.93
CA THR A 505 21.68 9.25 -8.27
C THR A 505 20.35 8.60 -7.87
N TRP A 506 20.19 7.30 -8.09
CA TRP A 506 18.99 6.58 -7.63
C TRP A 506 18.88 6.58 -6.10
N ALA A 507 20.01 6.64 -5.37
CA ALA A 507 20.04 6.59 -3.92
C ALA A 507 19.55 7.90 -3.28
N ASP A 508 19.71 9.04 -3.97
CA ASP A 508 19.26 10.35 -3.50
C ASP A 508 17.73 10.47 -3.50
N TYR A 509 17.02 9.64 -4.28
CA TYR A 509 15.57 9.55 -4.22
C TYR A 509 15.07 8.83 -2.94
N ASN A 510 15.95 8.22 -2.14
CA ASN A 510 15.57 7.65 -0.86
C ASN A 510 15.22 8.76 0.15
N ILE A 511 13.94 9.10 0.22
CA ILE A 511 13.44 10.17 1.10
C ILE A 511 13.73 9.90 2.58
N TYR A 512 13.88 8.64 3.00
CA TYR A 512 14.14 8.26 4.39
C TYR A 512 15.57 8.56 4.82
N ASN A 513 16.50 8.81 3.89
CA ASN A 513 17.86 9.26 4.18
C ASN A 513 17.96 10.77 4.45
N ASN A 514 16.87 11.53 4.25
CA ASN A 514 16.82 12.93 4.66
C ASN A 514 16.73 12.97 6.18
N THR A 515 17.83 13.34 6.82
CA THR A 515 17.97 13.38 8.28
C THR A 515 18.28 14.79 8.76
N PHE A 516 17.94 15.08 10.01
CA PHE A 516 18.31 16.36 10.61
C PHE A 516 19.81 16.46 10.85
N THR A 517 20.36 17.66 10.63
CA THR A 517 21.77 17.97 10.85
C THR A 517 22.10 18.13 12.34
N ALA A 518 23.39 18.07 12.69
CA ALA A 518 23.91 17.98 14.07
C ALA A 518 23.46 19.07 15.05
N THR A 519 22.98 20.21 14.56
CA THR A 519 22.55 21.34 15.39
C THR A 519 21.04 21.55 15.41
N THR A 520 20.26 20.63 14.82
CA THR A 520 18.81 20.83 14.72
C THR A 520 18.11 20.47 16.02
N THR A 521 17.44 21.47 16.61
CA THR A 521 16.58 21.31 17.79
C THR A 521 15.17 21.77 17.45
N GLN A 522 14.16 20.96 17.81
CA GLN A 522 12.75 21.29 17.64
C GLN A 522 11.99 21.09 18.95
N GLY A 523 11.28 22.12 19.42
CA GLY A 523 10.56 22.10 20.70
C GLY A 523 11.37 21.50 21.84
N GLY A 524 12.61 21.95 22.00
CA GLY A 524 13.54 21.52 23.06
C GLY A 524 14.21 20.15 22.87
N VAL A 525 13.97 19.44 21.77
CA VAL A 525 14.57 18.12 21.50
C VAL A 525 15.59 18.21 20.36
N THR A 526 16.79 17.65 20.57
CA THR A 526 17.80 17.51 19.51
C THR A 526 17.50 16.31 18.64
N LEU A 527 17.42 16.52 17.33
CA LEU A 527 16.96 15.50 16.37
C LEU A 527 18.06 14.97 15.45
N PHE A 528 19.34 15.21 15.78
CA PHE A 528 20.46 14.82 14.91
C PHE A 528 20.38 13.36 14.47
N GLY A 529 20.49 13.13 13.16
CA GLY A 529 20.48 11.81 12.55
C GLY A 529 19.09 11.16 12.46
N GLN A 530 18.05 11.79 13.01
CA GLN A 530 16.68 11.30 12.86
C GLN A 530 16.13 11.67 11.48
N ALA A 531 15.29 10.82 10.90
CA ALA A 531 14.60 11.05 9.64
C ALA A 531 13.63 12.23 9.76
N VAL A 532 13.58 13.07 8.71
CA VAL A 532 12.76 14.29 8.68
C VAL A 532 11.26 13.97 8.68
N LEU A 533 10.81 13.05 7.83
CA LEU A 533 9.36 12.81 7.63
C LEU A 533 8.59 12.46 8.92
N PRO A 534 9.04 11.52 9.78
CA PRO A 534 8.34 11.21 11.04
C PRO A 534 8.23 12.37 12.02
N LEU A 535 9.13 13.35 11.92
CA LEU A 535 9.36 14.41 12.90
C LEU A 535 9.17 15.80 12.29
N THR A 536 8.56 15.88 11.10
CA THR A 536 8.25 17.16 10.48
C THR A 536 7.33 17.98 11.39
N ASN A 537 7.67 19.26 11.56
CA ASN A 537 6.83 20.23 12.25
C ASN A 537 6.04 21.12 11.29
N VAL A 538 5.84 20.67 10.04
CA VAL A 538 4.93 21.35 9.12
C VAL A 538 3.49 21.18 9.64
N SER A 539 2.74 22.29 9.62
CA SER A 539 1.34 22.29 10.05
C SER A 539 0.51 21.35 9.17
N GLY A 540 -0.36 20.55 9.80
CA GLY A 540 -1.24 19.63 9.08
C GLY A 540 -0.53 18.42 8.45
N ALA A 541 0.76 18.19 8.73
CA ALA A 541 1.49 17.01 8.24
C ALA A 541 1.10 15.75 9.03
N TYR A 542 0.77 14.66 8.33
CA TYR A 542 0.54 13.37 8.98
C TYR A 542 1.90 12.72 9.30
N PRO A 543 2.13 12.24 10.53
CA PRO A 543 3.46 11.80 10.95
C PRO A 543 3.88 10.43 10.36
N LEU A 544 2.93 9.65 9.84
CA LEU A 544 3.16 8.35 9.19
C LEU A 544 3.08 8.47 7.65
N SER A 545 3.56 9.59 7.10
CA SER A 545 3.70 9.79 5.66
C SER A 545 5.01 9.20 5.12
N GLY A 546 5.00 8.79 3.85
CA GLY A 546 6.14 8.17 3.17
C GLY A 546 5.97 8.16 1.64
N THR A 547 6.57 7.17 0.99
CA THR A 547 6.38 6.90 -0.46
C THR A 547 6.25 5.42 -0.77
N THR A 548 5.72 5.12 -1.95
CA THR A 548 6.03 3.87 -2.64
C THR A 548 7.01 4.16 -3.77
N PHE A 549 8.10 3.40 -3.86
CA PHE A 549 9.11 3.52 -4.90
C PHE A 549 8.75 2.62 -6.09
N LEU A 550 9.04 3.13 -7.30
CA LEU A 550 9.16 2.36 -8.53
C LEU A 550 10.64 2.01 -8.74
N ASP A 551 10.91 0.72 -8.77
CA ASP A 551 12.20 0.14 -9.13
C ASP A 551 12.16 -0.27 -10.60
N LEU A 552 12.92 0.45 -11.43
CA LEU A 552 12.91 0.33 -12.89
C LEU A 552 14.27 -0.13 -13.40
N TYR A 553 14.30 -0.78 -14.56
CA TYR A 553 15.55 -1.06 -15.26
C TYR A 553 15.91 0.14 -16.13
N SER A 554 17.20 0.43 -16.29
CA SER A 554 17.62 1.40 -17.31
C SER A 554 17.50 0.80 -18.71
N CYS A 555 17.77 -0.50 -18.84
CA CYS A 555 17.85 -1.21 -20.12
C CYS A 555 16.85 -2.36 -20.17
N TYR A 556 15.95 -2.31 -21.16
CA TYR A 556 14.96 -3.36 -21.38
C TYR A 556 15.28 -4.16 -22.65
N SER A 557 15.12 -5.48 -22.57
CA SER A 557 15.11 -6.32 -23.76
C SER A 557 13.79 -6.13 -24.50
N THR A 558 13.88 -5.84 -25.80
CA THR A 558 12.72 -5.72 -26.71
C THR A 558 12.63 -6.88 -27.71
N THR A 559 13.69 -7.68 -27.84
CA THR A 559 13.81 -8.76 -28.83
C THR A 559 14.03 -10.14 -28.22
N ALA A 560 14.42 -10.22 -26.95
CA ALA A 560 14.64 -11.47 -26.23
C ALA A 560 13.67 -11.59 -25.03
N GLY A 561 13.32 -12.82 -24.65
CA GLY A 561 12.41 -13.14 -23.53
C GLY A 561 11.27 -14.07 -23.95
N VAL A 562 10.39 -14.42 -23.00
CA VAL A 562 9.23 -15.29 -23.24
C VAL A 562 8.15 -14.59 -24.08
N ALA A 563 8.16 -13.26 -24.13
CA ALA A 563 7.29 -12.44 -24.98
C ALA A 563 8.01 -11.17 -25.48
N PRO A 564 8.80 -11.26 -26.57
CA PRO A 564 9.45 -10.11 -27.19
C PRO A 564 8.44 -9.02 -27.54
N ASP A 565 8.82 -7.76 -27.29
CA ASP A 565 7.94 -6.61 -27.47
C ASP A 565 8.77 -5.39 -27.88
N ALA A 566 8.76 -5.10 -29.19
CA ALA A 566 9.45 -3.95 -29.78
C ALA A 566 8.96 -2.59 -29.21
N ASN A 567 7.79 -2.60 -28.59
CA ASN A 567 7.06 -1.46 -28.10
C ASN A 567 7.18 -1.27 -26.58
N ARG A 568 7.81 -2.22 -25.87
CA ARG A 568 7.91 -2.27 -24.39
C ARG A 568 8.41 -0.96 -23.78
N VAL A 569 9.56 -0.48 -24.23
CA VAL A 569 10.18 0.77 -23.73
C VAL A 569 9.24 1.95 -23.92
N THR A 570 8.67 2.10 -25.13
CA THR A 570 7.73 3.18 -25.43
C THR A 570 6.49 3.11 -24.54
N SER A 571 5.95 1.92 -24.29
CA SER A 571 4.78 1.74 -23.42
C SER A 571 5.08 2.16 -21.97
N ILE A 572 6.23 1.74 -21.44
CA ILE A 572 6.68 2.13 -20.09
C ILE A 572 6.89 3.65 -20.00
N VAL A 573 7.66 4.23 -20.94
CA VAL A 573 7.99 5.66 -20.92
C VAL A 573 6.73 6.52 -21.09
N ASN A 574 5.78 6.13 -21.94
CA ASN A 574 4.53 6.87 -22.11
C ASN A 574 3.66 6.84 -20.85
N PHE A 575 3.52 5.68 -20.21
CA PHE A 575 2.80 5.57 -18.95
C PHE A 575 3.45 6.41 -17.85
N LEU A 576 4.78 6.35 -17.68
CA LEU A 576 5.49 7.15 -16.68
C LEU A 576 5.43 8.65 -16.99
N THR A 577 5.49 9.04 -18.26
CA THR A 577 5.34 10.44 -18.68
C THR A 577 3.96 10.98 -18.33
N TRP A 578 2.92 10.14 -18.48
CA TRP A 578 1.57 10.46 -18.03
C TRP A 578 1.47 10.55 -16.51
N LEU A 579 1.97 9.54 -15.78
CA LEU A 579 1.94 9.48 -14.31
C LEU A 579 2.58 10.71 -13.68
N TYR A 580 3.73 11.14 -14.20
CA TYR A 580 4.46 12.32 -13.73
C TYR A 580 4.11 13.59 -14.50
N SER A 581 2.98 13.65 -15.21
CA SER A 581 2.63 14.84 -16.00
C SER A 581 2.37 16.06 -15.10
N ALA A 582 2.81 17.23 -15.56
CA ALA A 582 2.49 18.51 -14.90
C ALA A 582 1.18 19.12 -15.41
N THR A 583 0.66 18.64 -16.54
CA THR A 583 -0.51 19.22 -17.23
C THR A 583 -1.73 18.31 -17.18
N ASP A 584 -1.52 17.01 -17.01
CA ASP A 584 -2.59 16.04 -16.89
C ASP A 584 -2.95 15.85 -15.43
N THR A 585 -4.18 16.22 -15.07
CA THR A 585 -4.68 16.15 -13.69
C THR A 585 -5.29 14.80 -13.32
N ARG A 586 -5.43 13.88 -14.28
CA ARG A 586 -6.07 12.58 -14.08
C ARG A 586 -5.30 11.67 -13.12
N PRO A 587 -3.96 11.49 -13.24
CA PRO A 587 -3.19 10.73 -12.27
C PRO A 587 -3.41 11.27 -10.85
N THR A 588 -3.36 12.60 -10.69
CA THR A 588 -3.59 13.27 -9.39
C THR A 588 -4.95 12.92 -8.81
N THR A 589 -6.00 12.98 -9.63
CA THR A 589 -7.37 12.68 -9.18
C THR A 589 -7.50 11.23 -8.73
N VAL A 590 -6.94 10.29 -9.50
CA VAL A 590 -6.94 8.87 -9.16
C VAL A 590 -6.21 8.62 -7.84
N MET A 591 -5.00 9.17 -7.69
CA MET A 591 -4.21 9.01 -6.47
C MET A 591 -4.95 9.58 -5.24
N GLN A 592 -5.54 10.77 -5.35
CA GLN A 592 -6.25 11.42 -4.25
C GLN A 592 -7.52 10.68 -3.84
N ASN A 593 -8.23 10.08 -4.80
CA ASN A 593 -9.39 9.22 -4.50
C ASN A 593 -8.99 7.96 -3.73
N ALA A 594 -7.79 7.45 -3.96
CA ALA A 594 -7.21 6.34 -3.21
C ALA A 594 -6.52 6.79 -1.90
N GLY A 595 -6.59 8.06 -1.50
CA GLY A 595 -5.95 8.52 -0.26
C GLY A 595 -4.45 8.78 -0.36
N PHE A 596 -3.92 8.91 -1.58
CA PHE A 596 -2.53 9.25 -1.89
C PHE A 596 -2.42 10.63 -2.52
N ASN A 597 -1.20 11.15 -2.63
CA ASN A 597 -0.96 12.43 -3.32
C ASN A 597 0.22 12.28 -4.29
N PRO A 598 0.23 12.97 -5.46
CA PRO A 598 1.37 12.91 -6.36
C PRO A 598 2.65 13.41 -5.69
N VAL A 599 3.80 12.94 -6.16
CA VAL A 599 5.09 13.50 -5.72
C VAL A 599 5.18 15.00 -6.00
N PRO A 600 5.99 15.77 -5.25
CA PRO A 600 6.15 17.19 -5.50
C PRO A 600 6.64 17.46 -6.93
N SER A 601 6.24 18.60 -7.50
CA SER A 601 6.52 18.95 -8.89
C SER A 601 8.02 18.99 -9.22
N THR A 602 8.87 19.29 -8.24
CA THR A 602 10.34 19.26 -8.35
C THR A 602 10.85 17.83 -8.58
N TYR A 603 10.32 16.85 -7.86
CA TYR A 603 10.62 15.43 -8.05
C TYR A 603 10.13 14.96 -9.41
N ALA A 604 8.87 15.22 -9.75
CA ALA A 604 8.29 14.84 -11.05
C ALA A 604 9.10 15.44 -12.22
N SER A 605 9.49 16.71 -12.14
CA SER A 605 10.29 17.38 -13.17
C SER A 605 11.68 16.76 -13.34
N ALA A 606 12.36 16.47 -12.23
CA ALA A 606 13.67 15.83 -12.27
C ALA A 606 13.59 14.41 -12.84
N ILE A 607 12.58 13.63 -12.45
CA ILE A 607 12.34 12.28 -12.98
C ILE A 607 12.11 12.33 -14.49
N ARG A 608 11.21 13.21 -14.96
CA ARG A 608 10.94 13.36 -16.41
C ARG A 608 12.20 13.73 -17.18
N THR A 609 12.97 14.69 -16.68
CA THR A 609 14.20 15.15 -17.33
C THR A 609 15.24 14.04 -17.39
N LYS A 610 15.42 13.32 -16.28
CA LYS A 610 16.53 12.38 -16.12
C LYS A 610 16.29 11.02 -16.76
N TYR A 611 15.10 10.45 -16.57
CA TYR A 611 14.82 9.06 -16.94
C TYR A 611 13.86 8.91 -18.12
N LEU A 612 13.04 9.94 -18.41
CA LEU A 612 12.01 9.87 -19.47
C LEU A 612 12.32 10.78 -20.68
N GLY A 613 13.33 11.64 -20.56
CA GLY A 613 13.73 12.59 -21.59
C GLY A 613 14.86 12.09 -22.50
N PHE A 614 15.78 12.98 -22.83
CA PHE A 614 16.82 12.73 -23.84
C PHE A 614 18.22 12.45 -23.27
N LEU A 615 18.37 12.47 -21.94
CA LEU A 615 19.67 12.23 -21.29
C LEU A 615 20.16 10.79 -21.50
N SER A 616 21.47 10.57 -21.34
CA SER A 616 22.09 9.23 -21.45
C SER A 616 21.61 8.24 -20.38
N THR A 617 21.03 8.75 -19.29
CA THR A 617 20.40 8.01 -18.18
C THR A 617 18.95 7.60 -18.46
N LYS A 618 18.40 7.93 -19.64
CA LYS A 618 17.01 7.59 -19.98
C LYS A 618 16.79 6.09 -20.01
N ILE A 619 15.57 5.68 -19.67
CA ILE A 619 15.09 4.32 -19.91
C ILE A 619 15.10 4.06 -21.41
N THR A 620 15.73 2.97 -21.83
CA THR A 620 15.86 2.66 -23.26
C THR A 620 15.98 1.17 -23.55
N ALA A 621 15.99 0.82 -24.84
CA ALA A 621 16.21 -0.54 -25.28
C ALA A 621 17.69 -0.93 -25.11
N ALA A 622 17.93 -2.18 -24.75
CA ALA A 622 19.25 -2.78 -24.76
C ALA A 622 19.95 -2.60 -26.13
N GLY A 623 21.26 -2.36 -26.12
CA GLY A 623 22.07 -2.09 -27.32
C GLY A 623 21.99 -0.66 -27.86
N THR A 624 21.24 0.25 -27.24
CA THR A 624 21.12 1.63 -27.72
C THR A 624 22.42 2.41 -27.51
N ALA A 625 23.06 2.85 -28.61
CA ALA A 625 24.29 3.64 -28.57
C ALA A 625 24.13 4.97 -27.81
N SER A 626 25.23 5.47 -27.25
CA SER A 626 25.29 6.75 -26.50
C SER A 626 24.39 6.82 -25.26
N THR A 627 24.01 5.65 -24.72
CA THR A 627 23.30 5.51 -23.44
C THR A 627 24.02 4.51 -22.54
N GLY A 628 23.58 4.39 -21.28
CA GLY A 628 24.03 3.34 -20.37
C GLY A 628 23.69 1.91 -20.81
N CYS A 629 23.01 1.73 -21.95
CA CYS A 629 22.52 0.44 -22.45
C CYS A 629 23.26 -0.12 -23.66
N SER A 630 24.33 0.53 -24.13
CA SER A 630 25.03 0.15 -25.37
C SER A 630 25.59 -1.29 -25.38
N SER A 631 26.02 -1.80 -24.23
CA SER A 631 26.54 -3.18 -24.07
C SER A 631 25.62 -4.07 -23.21
N ALA A 632 24.48 -3.55 -22.75
CA ALA A 632 23.55 -4.28 -21.90
C ALA A 632 22.72 -5.27 -22.72
N THR A 633 22.37 -6.41 -22.13
CA THR A 633 21.44 -7.39 -22.72
C THR A 633 19.97 -7.02 -22.49
N GLY A 634 19.71 -6.17 -21.50
CA GLY A 634 18.38 -5.75 -21.07
C GLY A 634 17.72 -6.73 -20.11
N ALA A 635 16.83 -6.21 -19.27
CA ALA A 635 15.92 -7.03 -18.48
C ALA A 635 14.93 -7.75 -19.43
N LEU A 636 14.78 -9.06 -19.23
CA LEU A 636 13.87 -9.93 -19.99
C LEU A 636 12.41 -9.70 -19.60
#